data_AF-A0AAI8G444-F1
#
_entry.id   AF-A0AAI8G444-F1
#
_cell.length_a   1.000
_cell.length_b   1.000
_cell.length_c   1.000
_cell.angle_alpha   90.00
_cell.angle_beta   90.00
_cell.angle_gamma   90.00
#
_symmetry.space_group_name_H-M   'P 1'
#
loop_
_entity.id
_entity.type
_entity.pdbx_description
1 polymer ?
#
loop_
_entity_poly.entity_id
_entity_poly.type
_entity_poly.pdbx_seq_one_letter_code
_entity_poly.pdbx_strand_id
1 'polypeptide(L)'
;MKKIIFSALAALAFVGVSSCSSDDNSTPTTTEPNKVIKNIEKIDVVVYEDGDKEEDKTFNLSYAADGKLTSIEYIKRKKDGSIFENSKGDIAYGSNKKVEKITTPKEVILIKDLLVYQNSAYKYGKVLKYDNKKNPSEILAYNKEMEEYVIKITYDDKPFFGFHTLRAAGVIDLLDGVELNLASPSVPAELKMAKELLPNNNPIAYTYTNKDGIVLDDLKITYSYDENNYPTKTVLKGTRQMDFGDYVDGKYVPDWLSNDIEVVTTYSYSK
;
A
#
# COMPACT_ATOMS: atom_id res chain seq x y z
N MET A 1 13.88 -6.68 -22.47
CA MET A 1 12.55 -7.28 -22.72
C MET A 1 12.13 -8.12 -21.53
N LYS A 2 11.11 -7.67 -20.78
CA LYS A 2 10.02 -8.43 -20.13
C LYS A 2 9.41 -7.53 -19.04
N LYS A 3 8.29 -6.89 -19.37
CA LYS A 3 7.43 -6.20 -18.39
C LYS A 3 6.69 -7.29 -17.63
N ILE A 4 7.01 -7.46 -16.35
CA ILE A 4 6.32 -8.42 -15.51
C ILE A 4 5.05 -7.75 -14.99
N ILE A 5 3.98 -7.89 -15.76
CA ILE A 5 2.61 -7.60 -15.34
C ILE A 5 2.09 -8.88 -14.70
N PHE A 6 1.84 -8.87 -13.39
CA PHE A 6 1.09 -9.94 -12.74
C PHE A 6 -0.12 -9.36 -12.02
N SER A 7 -1.27 -9.55 -12.66
CA SER A 7 -2.61 -9.40 -12.10
C SER A 7 -2.86 -10.46 -11.02
N ALA A 8 -3.36 -10.04 -9.86
CA ALA A 8 -3.89 -10.96 -8.85
C ALA A 8 -5.38 -10.65 -8.66
N LEU A 9 -6.22 -11.48 -9.29
CA LEU A 9 -7.65 -11.53 -9.10
C LEU A 9 -7.94 -12.62 -8.06
N ALA A 10 -8.41 -12.25 -6.87
CA ALA A 10 -8.91 -13.21 -5.89
C ALA A 10 -10.43 -13.09 -5.80
N ALA A 11 -11.12 -14.03 -6.45
CA ALA A 11 -12.56 -14.23 -6.31
C ALA A 11 -12.83 -15.01 -5.01
N LEU A 12 -13.59 -14.44 -4.08
CA LEU A 12 -14.08 -15.14 -2.89
C LEU A 12 -15.43 -15.79 -3.19
N ALA A 13 -15.49 -17.13 -3.14
CA ALA A 13 -16.72 -17.90 -3.01
C ALA A 13 -16.96 -18.18 -1.52
N PHE A 14 -18.13 -17.79 -1.02
CA PHE A 14 -18.62 -18.07 0.33
C PHE A 14 -18.98 -19.56 0.51
N VAL A 15 -18.50 -20.20 1.57
CA VAL A 15 -19.15 -21.35 2.21
C VAL A 15 -18.98 -21.24 3.73
N GLY A 16 -20.05 -21.51 4.47
CA GLY A 16 -20.27 -21.07 5.85
C GLY A 16 -19.84 -21.99 6.99
N VAL A 17 -20.01 -21.40 8.19
CA VAL A 17 -20.26 -21.91 9.55
C VAL A 17 -19.38 -23.02 10.15
N SER A 18 -18.72 -22.74 11.29
CA SER A 18 -19.18 -23.17 12.64
C SER A 18 -18.13 -22.86 13.75
N SER A 19 -18.61 -22.18 14.80
CA SER A 19 -18.27 -22.20 16.24
C SER A 19 -16.88 -22.68 16.72
N CYS A 20 -16.11 -21.83 17.41
CA CYS A 20 -16.07 -21.70 18.89
C CYS A 20 -14.69 -21.30 19.46
N SER A 21 -14.72 -20.45 20.51
CA SER A 21 -13.73 -20.24 21.58
C SER A 21 -12.54 -19.30 21.38
N SER A 22 -12.80 -18.03 21.72
CA SER A 22 -12.02 -17.10 22.55
C SER A 22 -10.54 -17.35 22.85
N ASP A 23 -9.70 -16.37 22.46
CA ASP A 23 -8.63 -15.81 23.28
C ASP A 23 -8.47 -14.31 22.96
N ASP A 24 -8.51 -13.49 24.01
CA ASP A 24 -8.36 -12.02 23.99
C ASP A 24 -6.92 -11.65 23.64
N ASN A 25 -6.70 -11.20 22.41
CA ASN A 25 -5.48 -10.49 22.02
C ASN A 25 -5.93 -9.23 21.28
N SER A 26 -6.27 -8.19 22.05
CA SER A 26 -6.89 -6.97 21.53
C SER A 26 -6.06 -6.39 20.40
N THR A 27 -6.58 -6.54 19.19
CA THR A 27 -6.03 -6.00 17.95
C THR A 27 -6.27 -4.49 17.95
N PRO A 28 -5.38 -3.67 17.35
CA PRO A 28 -5.60 -2.23 17.31
C PRO A 28 -6.86 -1.93 16.50
N THR A 29 -7.86 -1.32 17.13
CA THR A 29 -9.01 -0.76 16.44
C THR A 29 -8.59 0.56 15.80
N THR A 30 -8.72 0.68 14.48
CA THR A 30 -8.42 1.94 13.78
C THR A 30 -9.46 2.98 14.17
N THR A 31 -9.06 3.95 14.99
CA THR A 31 -9.92 5.06 15.38
C THR A 31 -9.98 6.08 14.23
N GLU A 32 -11.14 6.67 13.97
CA GLU A 32 -11.28 7.69 12.91
C GLU A 32 -10.35 8.88 13.20
N PRO A 33 -9.38 9.19 12.33
CA PRO A 33 -8.22 9.97 12.78
C PRO A 33 -8.34 11.47 12.47
N ASN A 34 -9.19 11.90 11.53
CA ASN A 34 -9.47 13.32 11.24
C ASN A 34 -10.93 13.67 11.56
N LYS A 35 -11.15 14.86 12.13
CA LYS A 35 -12.51 15.39 12.39
C LYS A 35 -13.22 15.85 11.11
N VAL A 36 -12.47 16.43 10.18
CA VAL A 36 -12.96 16.83 8.86
C VAL A 36 -12.70 15.68 7.92
N ILE A 37 -13.75 15.14 7.29
CA ILE A 37 -13.65 13.99 6.39
C ILE A 37 -13.32 14.50 4.99
N LYS A 38 -12.17 14.08 4.46
CA LYS A 38 -11.79 14.29 3.06
C LYS A 38 -11.46 12.95 2.40
N ASN A 39 -12.11 12.70 1.28
CA ASN A 39 -11.80 11.56 0.41
C ASN A 39 -10.89 12.01 -0.72
N ILE A 40 -9.96 11.15 -1.13
CA ILE A 40 -9.04 11.46 -2.24
C ILE A 40 -9.83 11.34 -3.56
N GLU A 41 -9.91 12.40 -4.33
CA GLU A 41 -10.57 12.38 -5.66
C GLU A 41 -9.55 12.18 -6.79
N LYS A 42 -8.32 12.64 -6.59
CA LYS A 42 -7.27 12.56 -7.60
C LYS A 42 -5.91 12.35 -6.97
N ILE A 43 -5.10 11.50 -7.60
CA ILE A 43 -3.69 11.31 -7.31
C ILE A 43 -2.92 11.46 -8.63
N ASP A 44 -2.01 12.41 -8.70
CA ASP A 44 -1.02 12.48 -9.79
C ASP A 44 0.35 12.07 -9.24
N VAL A 45 1.01 11.14 -9.92
CA VAL A 45 2.33 10.59 -9.55
C VAL A 45 3.30 10.80 -10.69
N VAL A 46 4.45 11.39 -10.39
CA VAL A 46 5.57 11.52 -11.32
C VAL A 46 6.80 10.86 -10.70
N VAL A 47 7.39 9.91 -11.41
CA VAL A 47 8.58 9.19 -10.98
C VAL A 47 9.78 9.69 -11.76
N TYR A 48 10.87 9.97 -11.06
CA TYR A 48 12.17 10.30 -11.60
C TYR A 48 13.19 9.27 -11.13
N GLU A 49 14.03 8.80 -12.04
CA GLU A 49 15.20 7.97 -11.75
C GLU A 49 16.44 8.69 -12.29
N ASP A 50 17.44 8.90 -11.43
CA ASP A 50 18.67 9.63 -11.75
C ASP A 50 18.44 11.02 -12.38
N GLY A 51 17.32 11.66 -11.99
CA GLY A 51 16.91 12.98 -12.45
C GLY A 51 16.05 13.00 -13.73
N ASP A 52 15.92 11.86 -14.42
CA ASP A 52 15.08 11.74 -15.62
C ASP A 52 13.66 11.28 -15.27
N LYS A 53 12.65 11.93 -15.86
CA LYS A 53 11.24 11.56 -15.67
C LYS A 53 10.99 10.20 -16.32
N GLU A 54 10.69 9.17 -15.54
CA GLU A 54 10.43 7.82 -16.06
C GLU A 54 8.94 7.50 -16.18
N GLU A 55 8.13 7.95 -15.21
CA GLU A 55 6.69 7.66 -15.22
C GLU A 55 5.82 8.90 -14.91
N ASP A 56 4.63 8.91 -15.49
CA ASP A 56 3.57 9.89 -15.27
C ASP A 56 2.23 9.16 -15.21
N LYS A 57 1.61 9.18 -14.03
CA LYS A 57 0.39 8.44 -13.74
C LYS A 57 -0.62 9.33 -13.07
N THR A 58 -1.88 9.16 -13.43
CA THR A 58 -3.01 9.77 -12.75
C THR A 58 -3.98 8.69 -12.32
N PHE A 59 -4.53 8.83 -11.12
CA PHE A 59 -5.66 8.08 -10.64
C PHE A 59 -6.82 9.03 -10.35
N ASN A 60 -7.98 8.77 -10.94
CA ASN A 60 -9.22 9.51 -10.65
C ASN A 60 -10.16 8.59 -9.88
N LEU A 61 -10.62 9.03 -8.72
CA LEU A 61 -11.50 8.28 -7.83
C LEU A 61 -12.90 8.90 -7.90
N SER A 62 -13.91 8.05 -8.14
CA SER A 62 -15.30 8.50 -8.30
C SER A 62 -16.18 7.94 -7.20
N TYR A 63 -17.03 8.79 -6.64
CA TYR A 63 -17.87 8.45 -5.49
C TYR A 63 -19.36 8.54 -5.85
N ALA A 64 -20.16 7.68 -5.23
CA ALA A 64 -21.61 7.79 -5.26
C ALA A 64 -22.08 8.95 -4.36
N ALA A 65 -23.35 9.33 -4.50
CA ALA A 65 -23.95 10.42 -3.71
C ALA A 65 -23.96 10.13 -2.19
N ASP A 66 -23.89 8.86 -1.80
CA ASP A 66 -23.78 8.44 -0.39
C ASP A 66 -22.33 8.40 0.13
N GLY A 67 -21.37 8.82 -0.69
CA GLY A 67 -19.95 8.90 -0.34
C GLY A 67 -19.17 7.59 -0.50
N LYS A 68 -19.78 6.51 -1.01
CA LYS A 68 -19.05 5.26 -1.30
C LYS A 68 -18.22 5.38 -2.59
N LEU A 69 -17.01 4.82 -2.58
CA LEU A 69 -16.14 4.81 -3.76
C LEU A 69 -16.69 3.80 -4.78
N THR A 70 -17.00 4.25 -5.99
CA THR A 70 -17.62 3.39 -7.02
C THR A 70 -16.66 2.99 -8.12
N SER A 71 -15.64 3.80 -8.41
CA SER A 71 -14.65 3.45 -9.42
C SER A 71 -13.33 4.19 -9.26
N ILE A 72 -12.30 3.61 -9.86
CA ILE A 72 -10.96 4.18 -9.98
C ILE A 72 -10.56 4.08 -11.46
N GLU A 73 -10.24 5.21 -12.06
CA GLU A 73 -9.63 5.30 -13.39
C GLU A 73 -8.12 5.49 -13.24
N TYR A 74 -7.34 4.72 -13.98
CA TYR A 74 -5.89 4.81 -14.08
C TYR A 74 -5.51 5.29 -15.47
N ILE A 75 -4.66 6.32 -15.53
CA ILE A 75 -4.11 6.87 -16.76
C ILE A 75 -2.59 6.92 -16.66
N LYS A 76 -1.88 6.29 -17.60
CA LYS A 76 -0.42 6.46 -17.79
C LYS A 76 -0.14 7.32 -19.00
N ARG A 77 0.77 8.28 -18.88
CA ARG A 77 1.21 9.13 -19.99
C ARG A 77 2.65 8.83 -20.38
N LYS A 78 2.98 9.12 -21.64
CA LYS A 78 4.36 9.15 -22.13
C LYS A 78 5.04 10.47 -21.76
N LYS A 79 6.34 10.57 -22.05
CA LYS A 79 7.13 11.82 -21.89
C LYS A 79 6.51 13.01 -22.64
N ASP A 80 5.88 12.78 -23.80
CA ASP A 80 5.20 13.81 -24.61
C ASP A 80 3.79 14.18 -24.12
N GLY A 81 3.32 13.60 -23.01
CA GLY A 81 1.99 13.85 -22.43
C GLY A 81 0.84 13.05 -23.07
N SER A 82 1.08 12.31 -24.15
CA SER A 82 0.06 11.45 -24.75
C SER A 82 -0.29 10.28 -23.83
N ILE A 83 -1.55 9.84 -23.89
CA ILE A 83 -2.02 8.68 -23.12
C ILE A 83 -1.37 7.42 -23.71
N PHE A 84 -0.60 6.73 -22.87
CA PHE A 84 -0.06 5.41 -23.17
C PHE A 84 -1.02 4.30 -22.78
N GLU A 85 -1.70 4.47 -21.65
CA GLU A 85 -2.56 3.47 -21.06
C GLU A 85 -3.73 4.14 -20.32
N ASN A 86 -4.92 3.61 -20.49
CA ASN A 86 -6.09 3.96 -19.69
C ASN A 86 -6.84 2.69 -19.31
N SER A 87 -7.19 2.54 -18.04
CA SER A 87 -8.02 1.45 -17.55
C SER A 87 -8.89 1.90 -16.39
N LYS A 88 -10.05 1.28 -16.23
CA LYS A 88 -10.98 1.58 -15.15
C LYS A 88 -11.30 0.30 -14.37
N GLY A 89 -11.41 0.43 -13.05
CA GLY A 89 -12.02 -0.56 -12.20
C GLY A 89 -13.20 0.01 -11.43
N ASP A 90 -14.14 -0.88 -11.09
CA ASP A 90 -15.40 -0.57 -10.46
C ASP A 90 -15.55 -1.36 -9.16
N ILE A 91 -16.25 -0.77 -8.20
CA ILE A 91 -16.60 -1.39 -6.92
C ILE A 91 -18.13 -1.48 -6.87
N ALA A 92 -18.63 -2.70 -6.80
CA ALA A 92 -20.05 -2.98 -6.67
C ALA A 92 -20.39 -3.35 -5.22
N TYR A 93 -21.48 -2.77 -4.74
CA TYR A 93 -22.01 -2.98 -3.40
C TYR A 93 -23.33 -3.73 -3.45
N GLY A 94 -23.50 -4.67 -2.53
CA GLY A 94 -24.74 -5.40 -2.34
C GLY A 94 -25.83 -4.57 -1.68
N SER A 95 -27.02 -5.15 -1.56
CA SER A 95 -28.16 -4.53 -0.86
C SER A 95 -27.88 -4.24 0.62
N ASN A 96 -26.94 -4.97 1.23
CA ASN A 96 -26.45 -4.74 2.60
C ASN A 96 -25.34 -3.67 2.68
N LYS A 97 -25.04 -2.96 1.59
CA LYS A 97 -23.97 -1.96 1.46
C LYS A 97 -22.55 -2.49 1.66
N LYS A 98 -22.36 -3.82 1.65
CA LYS A 98 -21.02 -4.44 1.66
C LYS A 98 -20.51 -4.59 0.24
N VAL A 99 -19.19 -4.60 0.08
CA VAL A 99 -18.54 -4.87 -1.20
C VAL A 99 -18.87 -6.30 -1.64
N GLU A 100 -19.43 -6.45 -2.85
CA GLU A 100 -19.71 -7.75 -3.46
C GLU A 100 -18.73 -8.08 -4.58
N LYS A 101 -18.28 -7.07 -5.32
CA LYS A 101 -17.37 -7.26 -6.45
C LYS A 101 -16.45 -6.06 -6.60
N ILE A 102 -15.19 -6.34 -6.87
CA ILE A 102 -14.19 -5.35 -7.29
C ILE A 102 -13.66 -5.80 -8.65
N THR A 103 -13.74 -4.93 -9.64
CA THR A 103 -12.91 -5.03 -10.84
C THR A 103 -11.75 -4.06 -10.68
N THR A 104 -10.55 -4.52 -10.96
CA THR A 104 -9.34 -3.71 -10.79
C THR A 104 -8.95 -3.06 -12.12
N PRO A 105 -8.55 -1.79 -12.13
CA PRO A 105 -7.81 -1.25 -13.26
C PRO A 105 -6.51 -2.05 -13.47
N LYS A 106 -5.87 -1.87 -14.63
CA LYS A 106 -4.64 -2.61 -15.00
C LYS A 106 -3.48 -2.30 -14.05
N GLU A 107 -3.43 -1.08 -13.53
CA GLU A 107 -2.70 -0.73 -12.31
C GLU A 107 -3.70 -0.26 -11.25
N VAL A 108 -3.58 -0.80 -10.03
CA VAL A 108 -4.40 -0.45 -8.87
C VAL A 108 -3.56 0.46 -7.99
N ILE A 109 -4.14 1.52 -7.38
CA ILE A 109 -3.54 2.15 -6.20
C ILE A 109 -3.63 1.11 -5.09
N LEU A 110 -2.61 0.28 -4.97
CA LEU A 110 -2.57 -0.68 -3.90
C LEU A 110 -2.23 0.09 -2.63
N ILE A 111 -2.71 -0.40 -1.50
CA ILE A 111 -2.26 0.07 -0.18
C ILE A 111 -0.71 0.06 -0.15
N LYS A 112 -0.04 -0.85 -0.87
CA LYS A 112 1.42 -0.86 -1.08
C LYS A 112 2.00 0.41 -1.70
N ASP A 113 1.29 1.08 -2.62
CA ASP A 113 1.75 2.28 -3.30
C ASP A 113 1.52 3.53 -2.43
N LEU A 114 0.57 3.45 -1.49
CA LEU A 114 0.31 4.48 -0.47
C LEU A 114 1.14 4.28 0.81
N LEU A 115 1.53 3.04 1.11
CA LEU A 115 2.25 2.65 2.33
C LEU A 115 3.71 2.26 2.08
N VAL A 116 4.20 2.36 0.83
CA VAL A 116 5.60 2.14 0.44
C VAL A 116 6.12 0.74 0.80
N TYR A 117 5.23 -0.24 0.97
CA TYR A 117 5.63 -1.61 1.31
C TYR A 117 5.98 -2.42 0.06
N GLN A 118 7.08 -3.16 0.13
CA GLN A 118 7.38 -4.21 -0.86
C GLN A 118 6.28 -5.28 -0.85
N ASN A 119 5.95 -5.81 -2.03
CA ASN A 119 4.85 -6.76 -2.22
C ASN A 119 5.01 -8.07 -1.41
N SER A 120 6.25 -8.42 -1.06
CA SER A 120 6.59 -9.57 -0.19
C SER A 120 6.01 -9.45 1.22
N ALA A 121 5.99 -8.25 1.80
CA ALA A 121 5.56 -8.03 3.18
C ALA A 121 4.08 -8.34 3.43
N TYR A 122 3.23 -8.18 2.42
CA TYR A 122 1.79 -8.47 2.54
C TYR A 122 1.47 -9.96 2.46
N LYS A 123 2.27 -10.70 1.71
CA LYS A 123 1.97 -12.10 1.39
C LYS A 123 2.66 -13.08 2.34
N TYR A 124 3.89 -12.75 2.69
CA TYR A 124 4.73 -13.57 3.56
C TYR A 124 5.43 -12.62 4.53
N GLY A 125 4.68 -11.88 5.33
CA GLY A 125 5.27 -10.98 6.31
C GLY A 125 4.73 -11.22 7.70
N LYS A 126 5.35 -10.52 8.65
CA LYS A 126 4.89 -10.44 10.04
C LYS A 126 5.33 -9.10 10.62
N VAL A 127 4.42 -8.40 11.28
CA VAL A 127 4.80 -7.22 12.08
C VAL A 127 5.56 -7.71 13.32
N LEU A 128 6.80 -7.23 13.48
CA LEU A 128 7.65 -7.54 14.63
C LEU A 128 7.43 -6.55 15.77
N LYS A 129 7.25 -5.26 15.44
CA LYS A 129 7.09 -4.19 16.43
C LYS A 129 6.10 -3.14 15.97
N TYR A 130 5.45 -2.54 16.95
CA TYR A 130 4.66 -1.32 16.80
C TYR A 130 5.32 -0.18 17.59
N ASP A 131 5.19 1.05 17.08
CA ASP A 131 5.57 2.25 17.83
C ASP A 131 4.56 2.58 18.95
N ASN A 132 4.80 3.69 19.66
CA ASN A 132 3.91 4.14 20.75
C ASN A 132 2.52 4.60 20.28
N LYS A 133 2.34 4.90 18.99
CA LYS A 133 1.07 5.26 18.35
C LYS A 133 0.41 4.08 17.63
N LYS A 134 0.94 2.86 17.84
CA LYS A 134 0.45 1.61 17.24
C LYS A 134 0.62 1.55 15.72
N ASN A 135 1.57 2.30 15.15
CA ASN A 135 2.00 2.09 13.77
C ASN A 135 2.97 0.90 13.69
N PRO A 136 2.90 0.07 12.65
CA PRO A 136 3.87 -1.01 12.45
C PRO A 136 5.26 -0.42 12.14
N SER A 137 6.20 -0.51 13.08
CA SER A 137 7.51 0.14 12.97
C SER A 137 8.61 -0.79 12.44
N GLU A 138 8.42 -2.09 12.59
CA GLU A 138 9.37 -3.11 12.14
C GLU A 138 8.62 -4.34 11.63
N ILE A 139 8.94 -4.78 10.42
CA ILE A 139 8.26 -5.88 9.73
C ILE A 139 9.33 -6.84 9.19
N LEU A 140 9.10 -8.13 9.41
CA LEU A 140 9.81 -9.20 8.72
C LEU A 140 9.05 -9.54 7.46
N ALA A 141 9.73 -9.58 6.32
CA ALA A 141 9.17 -9.95 5.04
C ALA A 141 9.99 -11.08 4.41
N TYR A 142 9.31 -11.97 3.69
CA TYR A 142 9.93 -13.06 2.95
C TYR A 142 9.68 -12.89 1.44
N ASN A 143 10.71 -13.09 0.62
CA ASN A 143 10.49 -13.27 -0.82
C ASN A 143 9.94 -14.68 -1.12
N LYS A 144 9.71 -15.01 -2.40
CA LYS A 144 9.20 -16.33 -2.80
C LYS A 144 10.16 -17.48 -2.50
N GLU A 145 11.45 -17.17 -2.38
CA GLU A 145 12.53 -18.09 -2.07
C GLU A 145 12.77 -18.19 -0.55
N MET A 146 11.87 -17.59 0.25
CA MET A 146 11.92 -17.55 1.71
C MET A 146 13.15 -16.80 2.26
N GLU A 147 13.76 -15.92 1.46
CA GLU A 147 14.80 -15.04 1.97
C GLU A 147 14.20 -13.94 2.85
N GLU A 148 14.87 -13.70 3.97
CA GLU A 148 14.44 -12.76 5.00
C GLU A 148 14.89 -11.34 4.71
N TYR A 149 13.96 -10.41 4.92
CA TYR A 149 14.21 -8.98 4.87
C TYR A 149 13.53 -8.27 6.04
N VAL A 150 14.19 -7.24 6.55
CA VAL A 150 13.65 -6.37 7.59
C VAL A 150 13.29 -5.03 6.98
N ILE A 151 12.04 -4.64 7.20
CA ILE A 151 11.52 -3.33 6.87
C ILE A 151 11.40 -2.53 8.17
N LYS A 152 11.98 -1.34 8.21
CA LYS A 152 11.75 -0.38 9.31
C LYS A 152 11.07 0.86 8.78
N ILE A 153 10.08 1.34 9.53
CA ILE A 153 9.30 2.51 9.15
C ILE A 153 9.24 3.48 10.31
N THR A 154 9.35 4.76 9.96
CA THR A 154 9.07 5.86 10.88
C THR A 154 7.91 6.67 10.36
N TYR A 155 7.19 7.30 11.30
CA TYR A 155 5.95 7.99 11.03
C TYR A 155 6.01 9.41 11.56
N ASP A 156 5.23 10.31 10.96
CA ASP A 156 5.00 11.63 11.52
C ASP A 156 3.93 11.61 12.62
N ASP A 157 3.45 12.79 13.00
CA ASP A 157 2.36 12.95 13.95
C ASP A 157 0.98 13.13 13.34
N LYS A 158 0.87 13.18 12.00
CA LYS A 158 -0.40 13.39 11.33
C LYS A 158 -1.09 12.06 11.06
N PRO A 159 -2.42 12.02 11.17
CA PRO A 159 -3.24 10.88 10.75
C PRO A 159 -2.89 10.30 9.38
N PHE A 160 -3.07 8.99 9.22
CA PHE A 160 -2.97 8.34 7.92
C PHE A 160 -4.01 8.88 6.93
N PHE A 161 -3.54 9.60 5.92
CA PHE A 161 -4.40 10.34 4.98
C PHE A 161 -5.33 9.47 4.13
N GLY A 162 -4.97 8.18 3.94
CA GLY A 162 -5.76 7.24 3.16
C GLY A 162 -6.98 6.67 3.89
N PHE A 163 -7.12 6.91 5.20
CA PHE A 163 -8.12 6.22 6.03
C PHE A 163 -9.56 6.37 5.51
N HIS A 164 -10.03 7.60 5.27
CA HIS A 164 -11.42 7.83 4.86
C HIS A 164 -11.70 7.30 3.45
N THR A 165 -10.71 7.39 2.54
CA THR A 165 -10.79 6.78 1.21
C THR A 165 -10.94 5.26 1.30
N LEU A 166 -10.15 4.60 2.15
CA LEU A 166 -10.27 3.15 2.38
C LEU A 166 -11.62 2.78 3.01
N ARG A 167 -12.13 3.61 3.92
CA ARG A 167 -13.46 3.41 4.51
C ARG A 167 -14.58 3.58 3.47
N ALA A 168 -14.49 4.60 2.62
CA ALA A 168 -15.42 4.82 1.53
C ALA A 168 -15.40 3.68 0.51
N ALA A 169 -14.24 3.05 0.30
CA ALA A 169 -14.10 1.84 -0.51
C ALA A 169 -14.64 0.56 0.17
N GLY A 170 -14.96 0.60 1.47
CA GLY A 170 -15.39 -0.57 2.23
C GLY A 170 -14.26 -1.51 2.65
N VAL A 171 -13.00 -1.05 2.54
CA VAL A 171 -11.82 -1.83 2.94
C VAL A 171 -11.76 -1.95 4.47
N ILE A 172 -12.03 -0.87 5.20
CA ILE A 172 -12.04 -0.89 6.68
C ILE A 172 -13.10 -1.87 7.20
N ASP A 173 -14.32 -1.80 6.67
CA ASP A 173 -15.41 -2.73 7.04
C ASP A 173 -15.03 -4.20 6.77
N LEU A 174 -14.27 -4.47 5.70
CA LEU A 174 -13.76 -5.80 5.37
C LEU A 174 -12.71 -6.26 6.38
N LEU A 175 -11.76 -5.40 6.75
CA LEU A 175 -10.70 -5.70 7.72
C LEU A 175 -11.23 -5.82 9.15
N ASP A 176 -12.25 -5.06 9.54
CA ASP A 176 -12.90 -5.20 10.83
C ASP A 176 -13.82 -6.42 10.89
N GLY A 177 -14.45 -6.78 9.76
CA GLY A 177 -15.17 -8.04 9.62
C GLY A 177 -14.29 -9.29 9.80
N VAL A 178 -12.98 -9.18 9.55
CA VAL A 178 -12.00 -10.24 9.85
C VAL A 178 -11.89 -10.45 11.37
N GLU A 179 -11.96 -9.39 12.17
CA GLU A 179 -11.83 -9.42 13.63
C GLU A 179 -12.94 -10.26 14.29
N LEU A 180 -14.18 -10.10 13.81
CA LEU A 180 -15.35 -10.91 14.21
C LEU A 180 -15.19 -12.41 13.91
N ASN A 181 -14.21 -12.79 13.08
CA ASN A 181 -14.02 -14.16 12.59
C ASN A 181 -12.61 -14.72 12.85
N LEU A 182 -11.79 -14.07 13.71
CA LEU A 182 -10.41 -14.51 14.01
C LEU A 182 -10.34 -15.85 14.76
N ALA A 183 -11.46 -16.34 15.30
CA ALA A 183 -11.57 -17.70 15.82
C ALA A 183 -11.74 -18.77 14.72
N SER A 184 -11.87 -18.37 13.45
CA SER A 184 -12.05 -19.27 12.31
C SER A 184 -10.72 -19.46 11.55
N PRO A 185 -10.25 -20.71 11.34
CA PRO A 185 -9.02 -21.01 10.58
C PRO A 185 -9.09 -20.67 9.08
N SER A 186 -10.16 -20.00 8.63
CA SER A 186 -10.47 -19.71 7.22
C SER A 186 -10.17 -18.28 6.76
N VAL A 187 -9.66 -17.39 7.63
CA VAL A 187 -9.26 -16.04 7.22
C VAL A 187 -7.97 -16.11 6.38
N PRO A 188 -7.95 -15.59 5.14
CA PRO A 188 -6.74 -15.50 4.33
C PRO A 188 -5.63 -14.71 5.07
N ALA A 189 -4.42 -15.26 5.09
CA ALA A 189 -3.28 -14.64 5.78
C ALA A 189 -3.00 -13.20 5.29
N GLU A 190 -3.29 -12.93 4.02
CA GLU A 190 -3.14 -11.62 3.39
C GLU A 190 -4.09 -10.57 3.97
N LEU A 191 -5.32 -10.94 4.34
CA LEU A 191 -6.26 -10.00 4.97
C LEU A 191 -5.85 -9.67 6.40
N LYS A 192 -5.35 -10.67 7.13
CA LYS A 192 -4.78 -10.45 8.46
C LYS A 192 -3.57 -9.50 8.38
N MET A 193 -2.65 -9.75 7.45
CA MET A 193 -1.49 -8.87 7.26
C MET A 193 -1.86 -7.48 6.78
N ALA A 194 -2.85 -7.34 5.88
CA ALA A 194 -3.33 -6.03 5.46
C ALA A 194 -3.88 -5.19 6.62
N LYS A 195 -4.51 -5.83 7.61
CA LYS A 195 -4.93 -5.16 8.85
C LYS A 195 -3.75 -4.77 9.74
N GLU A 196 -2.83 -5.70 9.99
CA GLU A 196 -1.64 -5.44 10.83
C GLU A 196 -0.73 -4.33 10.26
N LEU A 197 -0.71 -4.18 8.93
CA LEU A 197 0.11 -3.19 8.24
C LEU A 197 -0.55 -1.81 8.08
N LEU A 198 -1.83 -1.66 8.42
CA LEU A 198 -2.55 -0.39 8.30
C LEU A 198 -2.06 0.59 9.38
N PRO A 199 -1.40 1.71 9.02
CA PRO A 199 -0.86 2.63 10.01
C PRO A 199 -1.94 3.61 10.49
N ASN A 200 -1.72 4.15 11.69
CA ASN A 200 -2.47 5.27 12.24
C ASN A 200 -1.93 6.63 11.77
N ASN A 201 -0.65 6.69 11.38
CA ASN A 201 0.05 7.90 10.97
C ASN A 201 0.66 7.80 9.56
N ASN A 202 1.10 8.94 8.99
CA ASN A 202 1.74 8.94 7.69
C ASN A 202 3.20 8.46 7.81
N PRO A 203 3.65 7.50 6.98
CA PRO A 203 5.04 7.07 6.97
C PRO A 203 5.94 8.18 6.43
N ILE A 204 7.09 8.44 7.03
CA ILE A 204 8.06 9.47 6.61
C ILE A 204 9.44 8.93 6.25
N ALA A 205 9.75 7.69 6.63
CA ALA A 205 10.93 7.00 6.15
C ALA A 205 10.74 5.50 6.17
N TYR A 206 11.45 4.83 5.28
CA TYR A 206 11.44 3.40 5.09
C TYR A 206 12.86 2.93 4.79
N THR A 207 13.32 1.89 5.50
CA THR A 207 14.55 1.17 5.16
C THR A 207 14.26 -0.29 4.91
N TYR A 208 14.76 -0.83 3.79
CA TYR A 208 14.73 -2.24 3.45
C TYR A 208 16.10 -2.85 3.64
N THR A 209 16.21 -3.89 4.44
CA THR A 209 17.49 -4.53 4.75
C THR A 209 17.38 -6.03 4.49
N ASN A 210 18.37 -6.62 3.84
CA ASN A 210 18.44 -8.07 3.68
C ASN A 210 18.90 -8.76 5.00
N LYS A 211 18.86 -10.09 5.02
CA LYS A 211 19.32 -10.91 6.14
C LYS A 211 20.76 -10.62 6.61
N ASP A 212 21.63 -10.15 5.71
CA ASP A 212 23.04 -9.86 5.97
C ASP A 212 23.26 -8.44 6.52
N GLY A 213 22.17 -7.65 6.68
CA GLY A 213 22.24 -6.28 7.18
C GLY A 213 22.51 -5.23 6.11
N ILE A 214 22.53 -5.60 4.83
CA ILE A 214 22.73 -4.68 3.71
C ILE A 214 21.45 -3.92 3.43
N VAL A 215 21.54 -2.58 3.41
CA VAL A 215 20.42 -1.70 3.09
C VAL A 215 20.21 -1.66 1.58
N LEU A 216 19.07 -2.18 1.13
CA LEU A 216 18.68 -2.27 -0.27
C LEU A 216 17.84 -1.08 -0.72
N ASP A 217 17.02 -0.51 0.17
CA ASP A 217 16.29 0.73 -0.08
C ASP A 217 16.41 1.61 1.18
N ASP A 218 16.71 2.90 1.00
CA ASP A 218 16.61 3.93 2.04
C ASP A 218 15.84 5.12 1.48
N LEU A 219 14.56 5.23 1.86
CA LEU A 219 13.62 6.19 1.30
C LEU A 219 13.10 7.13 2.39
N LYS A 220 13.03 8.41 2.07
CA LYS A 220 12.47 9.47 2.93
C LYS A 220 11.32 10.16 2.22
N ILE A 221 10.27 10.48 2.96
CA ILE A 221 9.05 11.08 2.43
C ILE A 221 8.82 12.40 3.14
N THR A 222 8.70 13.47 2.34
CA THR A 222 8.34 14.80 2.83
C THR A 222 6.93 15.13 2.38
N TYR A 223 6.13 15.66 3.30
CA TYR A 223 4.73 16.00 3.07
C TYR A 223 4.52 17.52 3.13
N SER A 224 3.64 18.02 2.26
CA SER A 224 3.01 19.32 2.40
C SER A 224 1.55 19.11 2.76
N TYR A 225 1.08 19.71 3.84
CA TYR A 225 -0.28 19.51 4.37
C TYR A 225 -1.17 20.72 4.13
N ASP A 226 -2.48 20.49 4.06
CA ASP A 226 -3.48 21.53 4.23
C ASP A 226 -3.75 21.82 5.73
N GLU A 227 -4.65 22.77 6.00
CA GLU A 227 -5.07 23.16 7.35
C GLU A 227 -5.75 22.03 8.15
N ASN A 228 -6.23 20.99 7.48
CA ASN A 228 -6.93 19.85 8.06
C ASN A 228 -6.03 18.62 8.21
N ASN A 229 -4.72 18.78 8.02
CA ASN A 229 -3.70 17.74 8.09
C ASN A 229 -3.81 16.67 6.99
N TYR A 230 -4.39 17.00 5.84
CA TYR A 230 -4.33 16.16 4.64
C TYR A 230 -3.16 16.54 3.74
N PRO A 231 -2.31 15.60 3.29
CA PRO A 231 -1.25 15.85 2.33
C PRO A 231 -1.78 16.39 1.01
N THR A 232 -1.34 17.57 0.57
CA THR A 232 -1.59 18.07 -0.79
C THR A 232 -0.48 17.66 -1.75
N LYS A 233 0.72 17.41 -1.23
CA LYS A 233 1.88 16.93 -1.98
C LYS A 233 2.77 16.05 -1.12
N THR A 234 3.35 15.02 -1.72
CA THR A 234 4.47 14.26 -1.16
C THR A 234 5.65 14.24 -2.11
N VAL A 235 6.84 14.19 -1.53
CA VAL A 235 8.10 13.97 -2.24
C VAL A 235 8.83 12.84 -1.53
N LEU A 236 8.90 11.69 -2.18
CA LEU A 236 9.73 10.58 -1.75
C LEU A 236 11.08 10.69 -2.45
N LYS A 237 12.17 10.62 -1.70
CA LYS A 237 13.54 10.59 -2.22
C LYS A 237 14.33 9.50 -1.54
N GLY A 238 15.24 8.88 -2.27
CA GLY A 238 16.17 7.94 -1.67
C GLY A 238 16.98 7.16 -2.68
N THR A 239 17.75 6.23 -2.16
CA THR A 239 18.59 5.34 -2.97
C THR A 239 18.00 3.94 -2.96
N ARG A 240 18.02 3.31 -4.14
CA ARG A 240 17.76 1.88 -4.29
C ARG A 240 19.02 1.18 -4.77
N GLN A 241 19.43 0.16 -4.03
CA GLN A 241 20.48 -0.76 -4.44
C GLN A 241 19.85 -1.98 -5.11
N MET A 242 20.32 -2.28 -6.32
CA MET A 242 19.99 -3.49 -7.05
C MET A 242 21.24 -4.34 -7.20
N ASP A 243 21.15 -5.62 -6.84
CA ASP A 243 22.21 -6.58 -7.10
C ASP A 243 22.04 -7.15 -8.50
N PHE A 244 23.02 -6.93 -9.36
CA PHE A 244 23.18 -7.59 -10.65
C PHE A 244 24.31 -8.61 -10.63
N GLY A 245 24.75 -9.01 -9.44
CA GLY A 245 25.82 -9.97 -9.24
C GLY A 245 25.61 -11.26 -10.01
N ASP A 246 26.74 -11.86 -10.37
CA ASP A 246 26.78 -13.12 -11.10
C ASP A 246 27.71 -14.12 -10.40
N TYR A 247 27.54 -15.40 -10.72
CA TYR A 247 28.44 -16.44 -10.24
C TYR A 247 29.66 -16.53 -11.15
N VAL A 248 30.83 -16.14 -10.62
CA VAL A 248 32.14 -16.31 -11.27
C VAL A 248 32.85 -17.47 -10.58
N ASP A 249 33.20 -18.52 -11.34
CA ASP A 249 33.85 -19.74 -10.84
C ASP A 249 33.12 -20.38 -9.64
N GLY A 250 31.78 -20.40 -9.69
CA GLY A 250 30.94 -20.96 -8.63
C GLY A 250 30.87 -20.12 -7.35
N LYS A 251 31.42 -18.91 -7.36
CA LYS A 251 31.29 -17.93 -6.27
C LYS A 251 30.44 -16.76 -6.73
N TYR A 252 29.45 -16.39 -5.92
CA TYR A 252 28.66 -15.19 -6.17
C TYR A 252 29.53 -13.94 -6.01
N VAL A 253 29.55 -13.09 -7.03
CA VAL A 253 30.21 -11.80 -7.04
C VAL A 253 29.11 -10.74 -7.16
N PRO A 254 28.81 -10.00 -6.07
CA PRO A 254 27.77 -8.98 -6.12
C PRO A 254 28.20 -7.81 -7.01
N ASP A 255 27.24 -7.26 -7.75
CA ASP A 255 27.41 -6.06 -8.57
C ASP A 255 26.28 -5.08 -8.25
N TRP A 256 26.56 -4.15 -7.35
CA TRP A 256 25.54 -3.25 -6.82
C TRP A 256 25.42 -2.00 -7.70
N LEU A 257 24.26 -1.84 -8.34
CA LEU A 257 23.86 -0.57 -8.93
C LEU A 257 23.06 0.22 -7.89
N SER A 258 23.39 1.50 -7.71
CA SER A 258 22.59 2.43 -6.90
C SER A 258 21.96 3.46 -7.80
N ASN A 259 20.63 3.56 -7.75
CA ASN A 259 19.87 4.60 -8.45
C ASN A 259 19.26 5.56 -7.44
N ASP A 260 19.29 6.85 -7.77
CA ASP A 260 18.54 7.87 -7.03
C ASP A 260 17.10 7.88 -7.55
N ILE A 261 16.15 7.70 -6.64
CA ILE A 261 14.71 7.70 -6.95
C ILE A 261 14.09 8.93 -6.33
N GLU A 262 13.30 9.65 -7.12
CA GLU A 262 12.40 10.70 -6.64
C GLU A 262 10.98 10.45 -7.15
N VAL A 263 10.01 10.39 -6.23
CA VAL A 263 8.59 10.28 -6.57
C VAL A 263 7.85 11.49 -6.02
N VAL A 264 7.27 12.27 -6.92
CA VAL A 264 6.44 13.42 -6.56
C VAL A 264 4.98 13.02 -6.74
N THR A 265 4.21 13.09 -5.66
CA THR A 265 2.77 12.84 -5.71
C THR A 265 1.99 14.08 -5.29
N THR A 266 0.91 14.39 -6.00
CA THR A 266 -0.05 15.44 -5.61
C THR A 266 -1.44 14.87 -5.43
N TYR A 267 -2.17 15.38 -4.45
CA TYR A 267 -3.47 14.87 -4.05
C TYR A 267 -4.52 15.98 -4.16
N SER A 268 -5.67 15.63 -4.73
CA SER A 268 -6.90 16.42 -4.64
C SER A 268 -7.93 15.67 -3.81
N TYR A 269 -8.69 16.41 -3.03
CA TYR A 269 -9.69 15.86 -2.13
C TYR A 269 -11.08 16.41 -2.40
N SER A 270 -12.08 15.63 -2.00
CA SER A 270 -13.46 16.10 -1.89
C SER A 270 -13.54 17.32 -0.98
N LYS A 271 -14.41 18.26 -1.36
CA LYS A 271 -14.71 19.44 -0.54
C LYS A 271 -15.46 19.09 0.73
#